data_AF-A0A317X0M3-F1
#
_entry.id   AF-A0A317X0M3-F1
#
_cell.length_a   1.000
_cell.length_b   1.000
_cell.length_c   1.000
_cell.angle_alpha   90.00
_cell.angle_beta   90.00
_cell.angle_gamma   90.00
#
_symmetry.space_group_name_H-M   'P 1'
#
loop_
_entity.id
_entity.type
_entity.pdbx_description
1 polymer ?
#
loop_
_entity_poly.entity_id
_entity_poly.type
_entity_poly.pdbx_seq_one_letter_code
_entity_poly.pdbx_strand_id
1 'polypeptide(L)'
;LSSTNTNTTTATTGSSNTTLIPIFDVETTGTPTPTTFSGYAGSILSVNADATTIIVSCTVAACSIATPYTLIQGPSTFSMSQAVSSESLGVEVWMTITEECHITASTSAVCSNLARMKVSAYGEEQTTKTAYVVTATGTQIYADVLVVTGGIEKLNSPQATESAGAAA
;
A
#
# COMPACT_ATOMS: atom_id res chain seq x y z
N LEU A 1 38.29 42.13 11.98
CA LEU A 1 37.85 41.44 13.21
C LEU A 1 36.45 41.99 13.51
N SER A 2 35.44 41.53 12.77
CA SER A 2 34.51 40.43 13.06
C SER A 2 33.59 40.72 14.24
N SER A 3 32.26 40.71 13.99
CA SER A 3 31.16 40.23 14.84
C SER A 3 29.82 40.56 14.14
N THR A 4 29.37 39.70 13.22
CA THR A 4 28.29 38.69 13.41
C THR A 4 26.90 39.32 13.47
N ASN A 5 26.25 39.39 12.30
CA ASN A 5 24.84 39.70 12.13
C ASN A 5 24.04 38.44 12.50
N THR A 6 23.34 38.44 13.63
CA THR A 6 22.42 37.36 14.01
C THR A 6 21.19 37.46 13.13
N ASN A 7 21.26 36.82 11.96
CA ASN A 7 20.09 36.54 11.17
C ASN A 7 19.33 35.40 11.87
N THR A 8 18.32 35.76 12.65
CA THR A 8 17.38 34.84 13.26
C THR A 8 16.60 34.18 12.12
N THR A 9 17.12 33.06 11.61
CA THR A 9 16.36 32.20 10.71
C THR A 9 15.23 31.60 11.52
N THR A 10 14.06 32.23 11.46
CA THR A 10 12.81 31.58 11.82
C THR A 10 12.78 30.27 11.03
N ALA A 11 12.90 29.14 11.75
CA ALA A 11 12.71 27.84 11.15
C ALA A 11 11.26 27.78 10.67
N THR A 12 11.06 28.05 9.38
CA THR A 12 9.87 27.59 8.68
C THR A 12 9.95 26.07 8.67
N THR A 13 9.36 25.42 9.68
CA THR A 13 8.98 24.01 9.60
C THR A 13 7.88 23.88 8.55
N GLY A 14 8.29 23.88 7.30
CA GLY A 14 7.47 23.65 6.12
C GLY A 14 8.24 22.75 5.17
N SER A 15 8.63 21.55 5.63
CA SER A 15 9.02 20.50 4.70
C SER A 15 7.74 19.76 4.31
N SER A 16 7.08 20.27 3.27
CA SER A 16 6.11 19.50 2.49
C SER A 16 6.87 18.46 1.66
N ASN A 17 7.66 17.59 2.32
CA ASN A 17 8.32 16.47 1.65
C ASN A 17 7.22 15.46 1.34
N THR A 18 6.61 15.63 0.18
CA THR A 18 5.67 14.67 -0.42
C THR A 18 6.27 14.19 -1.72
N THR A 19 6.12 12.91 -2.03
CA THR A 19 6.51 12.35 -3.33
C THR A 19 5.33 11.62 -3.96
N LEU A 20 5.37 11.47 -5.28
CA LEU A 20 4.33 10.79 -6.06
C LEU A 20 4.89 9.44 -6.51
N ILE A 21 4.25 8.35 -6.11
CA ILE A 21 4.63 7.00 -6.53
C ILE A 21 3.53 6.43 -7.43
N PRO A 22 3.86 6.01 -8.67
CA PRO A 22 2.91 5.31 -9.52
C PRO A 22 2.73 3.88 -9.01
N ILE A 23 1.52 3.57 -8.56
CA ILE A 23 1.12 2.25 -8.07
C ILE A 23 0.41 1.50 -9.19
N PHE A 24 0.83 0.26 -9.43
CA PHE A 24 0.14 -0.64 -10.35
C PHE A 24 -1.30 -0.89 -9.90
N ASP A 25 -2.23 -0.87 -10.85
CA ASP A 25 -3.64 -1.23 -10.61
C ASP A 25 -4.22 -1.95 -11.84
N VAL A 26 -5.27 -2.75 -11.59
CA VAL A 26 -5.98 -3.53 -12.60
C VAL A 26 -7.47 -3.32 -12.51
N GLU A 27 -8.08 -2.93 -13.63
CA GLU A 27 -9.54 -2.90 -13.73
C GLU A 27 -10.05 -4.34 -13.80
N THR A 28 -10.66 -4.82 -12.71
CA THR A 28 -11.30 -6.14 -12.68
C THR A 28 -12.80 -5.99 -12.45
N THR A 29 -13.60 -6.69 -13.26
CA THR A 29 -15.06 -6.69 -13.09
C THR A 29 -15.41 -7.36 -11.75
N GLY A 30 -15.78 -6.57 -10.74
CA GLY A 30 -16.22 -7.08 -9.43
C GLY A 30 -15.33 -6.70 -8.24
N THR A 31 -14.20 -6.03 -8.45
CA THR A 31 -13.57 -5.22 -7.40
C THR A 31 -14.30 -3.87 -7.32
N PRO A 32 -14.42 -3.26 -6.14
CA PRO A 32 -14.92 -1.89 -6.06
C PRO A 32 -13.97 -1.00 -6.86
N THR A 33 -14.42 -0.60 -8.05
CA THR A 33 -14.13 0.62 -8.85
C THR A 33 -12.77 1.31 -8.57
N PRO A 34 -12.00 1.72 -9.60
CA PRO A 34 -10.61 2.19 -9.47
C PRO A 34 -10.47 3.08 -8.24
N THR A 35 -9.72 2.59 -7.25
CA THR A 35 -9.59 3.29 -5.98
C THR A 35 -8.67 4.46 -6.25
N THR A 36 -9.19 5.55 -6.81
CA THR A 36 -8.41 6.76 -6.97
C THR A 36 -7.82 7.06 -5.60
N PHE A 37 -6.49 7.23 -5.48
CA PHE A 37 -5.85 7.53 -4.19
C PHE A 37 -6.26 8.91 -3.60
N SER A 38 -7.30 9.54 -4.14
CA SER A 38 -7.98 10.69 -3.54
C SER A 38 -8.44 10.36 -2.12
N GLY A 39 -7.91 11.11 -1.15
CA GLY A 39 -8.19 10.88 0.27
C GLY A 39 -7.33 9.82 0.94
N TYR A 40 -6.27 9.35 0.27
CA TYR A 40 -5.26 8.45 0.82
C TYR A 40 -3.87 9.09 0.83
N ALA A 41 -3.01 8.62 1.74
CA ALA A 41 -1.58 8.89 1.69
C ALA A 41 -0.78 7.65 2.08
N GLY A 42 0.39 7.52 1.44
CA GLY A 42 1.35 6.47 1.70
C GLY A 42 2.42 6.88 2.69
N SER A 43 2.95 5.90 3.42
CA SER A 43 4.20 6.00 4.16
C SER A 43 5.09 4.80 3.83
N ILE A 44 6.32 5.06 3.36
CA ILE A 44 7.25 3.99 2.99
C ILE A 44 7.76 3.31 4.27
N LEU A 45 7.52 2.01 4.37
CA LEU A 45 8.04 1.17 5.44
C LEU A 45 9.46 0.70 5.14
N SER A 46 9.69 0.25 3.92
CA SER A 46 10.99 -0.25 3.46
C SER A 46 11.07 -0.12 1.94
N VAL A 47 12.29 -0.02 1.43
CA VAL A 47 12.59 -0.04 0.01
C VAL A 47 13.91 -0.75 -0.20
N ASN A 48 13.95 -1.57 -1.24
CA ASN A 48 15.15 -2.23 -1.72
C ASN A 48 15.05 -2.40 -3.24
N ALA A 49 16.04 -3.01 -3.88
CA ALA A 49 16.06 -3.22 -5.33
C ALA A 49 14.91 -4.12 -5.84
N ASP A 50 14.34 -4.94 -4.96
CA ASP A 50 13.30 -5.91 -5.32
C ASP A 50 11.89 -5.32 -5.18
N ALA A 51 11.65 -4.49 -4.15
CA ALA A 51 10.35 -3.89 -3.90
C ALA A 51 10.37 -2.66 -2.98
N THR A 52 9.32 -1.85 -3.11
CA THR A 52 8.94 -0.82 -2.14
C THR A 52 7.73 -1.29 -1.34
N THR A 53 7.81 -1.24 -0.02
CA THR A 53 6.71 -1.53 0.91
C THR A 53 6.13 -0.24 1.45
N ILE A 54 4.83 -0.03 1.29
CA ILE A 54 4.11 1.20 1.64
C ILE A 54 2.91 0.84 2.50
N ILE A 55 2.71 1.54 3.62
CA ILE A 55 1.41 1.56 4.30
C ILE A 55 0.59 2.68 3.68
N VAL A 56 -0.63 2.37 3.27
CA VAL A 56 -1.60 3.35 2.81
C VAL A 56 -2.66 3.58 3.88
N SER A 57 -2.90 4.84 4.19
CA SER A 57 -3.87 5.27 5.20
C SER A 57 -4.78 6.36 4.65
N CYS A 58 -5.99 6.44 5.18
CA CYS A 58 -6.92 7.52 4.88
C CYS A 58 -6.40 8.86 5.42
N THR A 59 -6.51 9.91 4.63
CA THR A 59 -6.21 11.30 5.02
C THR A 59 -7.45 12.13 5.30
N VAL A 60 -8.63 11.62 4.93
CA VAL A 60 -9.93 12.26 5.14
C VAL A 60 -10.90 11.31 5.82
N ALA A 61 -11.83 11.85 6.60
CA ALA A 61 -12.85 11.07 7.32
C ALA A 61 -13.84 10.34 6.40
N ALA A 62 -13.99 10.78 5.15
CA ALA A 62 -14.90 10.18 4.16
C ALA A 62 -14.29 8.98 3.40
N CYS A 63 -13.12 8.52 3.80
CA CYS A 63 -12.43 7.39 3.19
C CYS A 63 -13.15 6.07 3.48
N SER A 64 -13.28 5.22 2.47
CA SER A 64 -14.03 3.95 2.53
C SER A 64 -13.32 2.83 3.30
N ILE A 65 -12.10 3.09 3.78
CA ILE A 65 -11.23 2.07 4.38
C ILE A 65 -11.15 2.30 5.90
N ALA A 66 -11.51 1.27 6.66
CA ALA A 66 -11.51 1.31 8.12
C ALA A 66 -10.11 1.15 8.74
N THR A 67 -9.21 0.42 8.08
CA THR A 67 -7.84 0.15 8.57
C THR A 67 -6.81 0.35 7.46
N PRO A 68 -5.60 0.84 7.78
CA PRO A 68 -4.52 0.93 6.81
C PRO A 68 -4.24 -0.41 6.14
N TYR A 69 -3.84 -0.38 4.87
CA TYR A 69 -3.42 -1.56 4.12
C TYR A 69 -1.97 -1.43 3.68
N THR A 70 -1.35 -2.58 3.40
CA THR A 70 0.05 -2.65 2.95
C THR A 70 0.09 -2.92 1.47
N LEU A 71 0.89 -2.14 0.75
CA LEU A 71 1.26 -2.35 -0.64
C LEU A 71 2.74 -2.76 -0.71
N ILE A 72 3.04 -3.72 -1.57
CA ILE A 72 4.40 -4.12 -1.93
C ILE A 72 4.48 -4.09 -3.45
N GLN A 73 5.34 -3.25 -4.01
CA GLN A 73 5.48 -3.11 -5.45
C GLN A 73 6.93 -3.29 -5.86
N GLY A 74 7.17 -4.28 -6.71
CA GLY A 74 8.44 -4.53 -7.36
C GLY A 74 8.38 -4.29 -8.88
N PRO A 75 9.50 -4.51 -9.60
CA PRO A 75 9.55 -4.32 -11.06
C PRO A 75 8.59 -5.20 -11.87
N SER A 76 8.19 -6.35 -11.32
CA SER A 76 7.31 -7.32 -11.99
C SER A 76 6.29 -7.96 -11.03
N THR A 77 6.14 -7.39 -9.84
CA THR A 77 5.24 -7.91 -8.81
C THR A 77 4.49 -6.77 -8.16
N PHE A 78 3.24 -7.02 -7.81
CA PHE A 78 2.43 -6.15 -6.97
C PHE A 78 1.70 -7.00 -5.96
N SER A 79 1.63 -6.53 -4.71
CA SER A 79 0.80 -7.16 -3.70
C SER A 79 0.14 -6.11 -2.82
N MET A 80 -1.11 -6.38 -2.49
CA MET A 80 -1.86 -5.65 -1.48
C MET A 80 -2.29 -6.61 -0.39
N SER A 81 -2.23 -6.16 0.87
CA SER A 81 -2.84 -6.88 1.97
C SER A 81 -3.52 -5.94 2.96
N GLN A 82 -4.70 -6.34 3.42
CA GLN A 82 -5.45 -5.65 4.45
C GLN A 82 -6.02 -6.66 5.43
N ALA A 83 -5.96 -6.32 6.71
CA ALA A 83 -6.69 -7.02 7.75
C ALA A 83 -7.64 -6.04 8.45
N VAL A 84 -8.89 -6.45 8.59
CA VAL A 84 -9.93 -5.73 9.35
C VAL A 84 -10.48 -6.66 10.41
N SER A 85 -10.77 -6.10 11.58
CA SER A 85 -11.52 -6.79 12.62
C SER A 85 -12.61 -5.88 13.18
N SER A 86 -13.72 -6.50 13.55
CA SER A 86 -14.82 -5.83 14.24
C SER A 86 -15.44 -6.77 15.25
N GLU A 87 -16.00 -6.21 16.31
CA GLU A 87 -16.77 -6.95 17.30
C GLU A 87 -18.09 -6.23 17.53
N SER A 88 -19.19 -6.98 17.54
CA SER A 88 -20.51 -6.45 17.88
C SER A 88 -21.35 -7.54 18.53
N LEU A 89 -21.98 -7.21 19.66
CA LEU A 89 -22.90 -8.10 20.39
C LEU A 89 -22.31 -9.50 20.69
N GLY A 90 -20.99 -9.58 20.94
CA GLY A 90 -20.29 -10.84 21.21
C GLY A 90 -19.98 -11.69 19.98
N VAL A 91 -20.15 -11.12 18.77
CA VAL A 91 -19.71 -11.70 17.50
C VAL A 91 -18.47 -10.95 17.04
N GLU A 92 -17.35 -11.66 16.94
CA GLU A 92 -16.10 -11.16 16.37
C GLU A 92 -16.03 -11.54 14.89
N VAL A 93 -15.74 -10.57 14.03
CA VAL A 93 -15.50 -10.78 12.60
C VAL A 93 -14.11 -10.30 12.26
N TRP A 94 -13.29 -11.20 11.72
CA TRP A 94 -11.97 -10.90 11.20
C TRP A 94 -11.95 -11.19 9.72
N MET A 95 -11.45 -10.26 8.91
CA MET A 95 -11.31 -10.44 7.47
C MET A 95 -9.91 -10.04 7.04
N THR A 96 -9.29 -10.87 6.22
CA THR A 96 -8.08 -10.53 5.48
C THR A 96 -8.35 -10.61 3.99
N ILE A 97 -7.89 -9.58 3.29
CA ILE A 97 -7.91 -9.49 1.84
C ILE A 97 -6.46 -9.43 1.39
N THR A 98 -6.11 -10.27 0.44
CA THR A 98 -4.78 -10.31 -0.18
C THR A 98 -4.94 -10.35 -1.68
N GLU A 99 -4.17 -9.52 -2.36
CA GLU A 99 -4.00 -9.53 -3.81
C GLU A 99 -2.51 -9.69 -4.12
N GLU A 100 -2.21 -10.56 -5.08
CA GLU A 100 -0.85 -10.81 -5.54
C GLU A 100 -0.86 -10.89 -7.07
N CYS A 101 -0.19 -9.95 -7.71
CA CYS A 101 -0.08 -9.85 -9.16
C CYS A 101 1.35 -10.11 -9.63
N HIS A 102 1.48 -10.94 -10.65
CA HIS A 102 2.69 -11.08 -11.44
C HIS A 102 2.53 -10.31 -12.75
N ILE A 103 3.37 -9.32 -12.97
CA ILE A 103 3.32 -8.38 -14.10
C ILE A 103 4.33 -8.80 -15.16
N THR A 104 3.87 -8.98 -16.38
CA THR A 104 4.72 -9.31 -17.54
C THR A 104 4.72 -8.14 -18.50
N ALA A 105 5.90 -7.51 -18.67
CA ALA A 105 6.17 -6.49 -19.67
C ALA A 105 5.15 -5.32 -19.72
N SER A 106 4.61 -4.91 -18.57
CA SER A 106 3.61 -3.82 -18.42
C SER A 106 2.34 -3.94 -19.28
N THR A 107 2.08 -5.10 -19.87
CA THR A 107 1.00 -5.31 -20.85
C THR A 107 0.14 -6.53 -20.51
N SER A 108 0.58 -7.35 -19.57
CA SER A 108 -0.15 -8.48 -19.03
C SER A 108 0.15 -8.62 -17.54
N ALA A 109 -0.84 -9.01 -16.76
CA ALA A 109 -0.67 -9.36 -15.37
C ALA A 109 -1.58 -10.53 -14.98
N VAL A 110 -1.12 -11.39 -14.09
CA VAL A 110 -1.93 -12.45 -13.50
C VAL A 110 -2.02 -12.19 -12.00
N CYS A 111 -3.23 -11.91 -11.53
CA CYS A 111 -3.53 -11.53 -10.15
C CYS A 111 -4.32 -12.62 -9.44
N SER A 112 -3.83 -13.06 -8.29
CA SER A 112 -4.51 -13.97 -7.38
C SER A 112 -5.08 -13.18 -6.21
N ASN A 113 -6.39 -13.26 -6.05
CA ASN A 113 -7.12 -12.61 -4.97
C ASN A 113 -7.57 -13.64 -3.95
N LEU A 114 -7.39 -13.33 -2.66
CA LEU A 114 -7.78 -14.18 -1.55
C LEU A 114 -8.47 -13.32 -0.48
N ALA A 115 -9.74 -13.62 -0.23
CA ALA A 115 -10.45 -13.13 0.94
C ALA A 115 -10.60 -14.27 1.95
N ARG A 116 -10.21 -14.04 3.20
CA ARG A 116 -10.41 -14.95 4.33
C ARG A 116 -11.22 -14.24 5.38
N MET A 117 -12.42 -14.75 5.64
CA MET A 117 -13.28 -14.29 6.71
C MET A 117 -13.29 -15.32 7.84
N LYS A 118 -13.20 -14.86 9.06
CA LYS A 118 -13.38 -15.64 10.27
C LYS A 118 -14.46 -14.96 11.11
N VAL A 119 -15.44 -15.73 11.53
CA VAL A 119 -16.53 -15.28 12.40
C VAL A 119 -16.50 -16.14 13.65
N SER A 120 -16.38 -15.51 14.80
CA SER A 120 -16.43 -16.16 16.11
C SER A 120 -17.70 -15.70 16.83
N ALA A 121 -18.57 -16.62 17.22
CA ALA A 121 -19.79 -16.32 17.97
C ALA A 121 -20.07 -17.44 18.98
N TYR A 122 -20.34 -17.07 20.24
CA TYR A 122 -20.72 -18.00 21.31
C TYR A 122 -19.78 -19.21 21.51
N GLY A 123 -18.48 -19.04 21.23
CA GLY A 123 -17.47 -20.11 21.34
C GLY A 123 -17.36 -21.01 20.11
N GLU A 124 -18.16 -20.78 19.07
CA GLU A 124 -18.01 -21.40 17.75
C GLU A 124 -17.25 -20.48 16.80
N GLU A 125 -16.45 -21.08 15.92
CA GLU A 125 -15.67 -20.37 14.90
C GLU A 125 -16.01 -20.92 13.51
N GLN A 126 -16.34 -20.02 12.59
CA GLN A 126 -16.46 -20.35 11.18
C GLN A 126 -15.43 -19.56 10.37
N THR A 127 -14.74 -20.25 9.46
CA THR A 127 -13.82 -19.64 8.52
C THR A 127 -14.30 -19.87 7.09
N THR A 128 -14.48 -18.79 6.34
CA THR A 128 -14.78 -18.80 4.91
C THR A 128 -13.58 -18.28 4.13
N LYS A 129 -13.27 -18.93 3.00
CA LYS A 129 -12.21 -18.52 2.10
C LYS A 129 -12.77 -18.40 0.70
N THR A 130 -12.47 -17.30 0.04
CA THR A 130 -12.81 -17.06 -1.36
C THR A 130 -11.54 -16.70 -2.08
N ALA A 131 -11.23 -17.44 -3.15
CA ALA A 131 -10.07 -17.18 -3.99
C ALA A 131 -10.50 -17.14 -5.45
N TYR A 132 -9.91 -16.22 -6.20
CA TYR A 132 -10.12 -16.14 -7.64
C TYR A 132 -8.87 -15.58 -8.32
N VAL A 133 -8.68 -15.94 -9.58
CA VAL A 133 -7.55 -15.49 -10.40
C VAL A 133 -8.09 -14.66 -11.54
N VAL A 134 -7.46 -13.51 -11.78
CA VAL A 134 -7.77 -12.61 -12.89
C VAL A 134 -6.53 -12.45 -13.75
N THR A 135 -6.71 -12.53 -15.06
CA THR A 135 -5.68 -12.18 -16.03
C THR A 135 -6.05 -10.84 -16.65
N ALA A 136 -5.25 -9.81 -16.39
CA ALA A 136 -5.41 -8.48 -16.95
C ALA A 136 -4.51 -8.32 -18.19
N THR A 137 -5.00 -7.66 -19.23
CA THR A 137 -4.20 -7.38 -20.44
C THR A 137 -4.47 -6.00 -21.01
N GLY A 138 -3.47 -5.43 -21.69
CA GLY A 138 -3.61 -4.21 -22.47
C GLY A 138 -4.15 -3.05 -21.65
N THR A 139 -5.35 -2.58 -21.98
CA THR A 139 -5.99 -1.40 -21.38
C THR A 139 -6.52 -1.62 -19.96
N GLN A 140 -6.53 -2.87 -19.46
CA GLN A 140 -6.96 -3.18 -18.09
C GLN A 140 -5.88 -2.88 -17.05
N ILE A 141 -4.64 -2.65 -17.50
CA ILE A 141 -3.50 -2.34 -16.64
C ILE A 141 -3.23 -0.85 -16.71
N TYR A 142 -3.22 -0.19 -15.55
CA TYR A 142 -2.86 1.21 -15.45
C TYR A 142 -2.06 1.46 -14.17
N ALA A 143 -1.56 2.68 -14.03
CA ALA A 143 -0.93 3.14 -12.81
C ALA A 143 -1.73 4.31 -12.24
N ASP A 144 -2.09 4.23 -10.97
CA ASP A 144 -2.65 5.36 -10.22
C ASP A 144 -1.59 5.97 -9.30
N VAL A 145 -1.70 7.26 -9.02
CA VAL A 145 -0.66 8.02 -8.32
C VAL A 145 -0.98 8.12 -6.84
N LEU A 146 -0.15 7.49 -6.02
CA LEU A 146 -0.22 7.63 -4.56
C LEU A 146 0.66 8.79 -4.10
N VAL A 147 0.07 9.70 -3.33
CA VAL A 147 0.83 10.73 -2.60
C VAL A 147 1.45 10.08 -1.37
N VAL A 148 2.77 10.05 -1.30
CA VAL A 148 3.52 9.57 -0.15
C VAL A 148 4.00 10.75 0.67
N THR A 149 3.70 10.74 1.97
CA THR A 149 4.00 11.83 2.90
C THR A 149 4.95 11.40 4.03
N GLY A 150 5.29 10.11 4.12
CA GLY A 150 6.17 9.56 5.16
C GLY A 150 7.16 8.53 4.62
N GLY A 151 8.31 8.39 5.29
CA GLY A 151 9.34 7.41 4.92
C GLY A 151 10.12 7.73 3.65
N ILE A 152 9.98 8.95 3.11
CA ILE A 152 10.58 9.37 1.82
C ILE A 152 12.11 9.34 1.88
N GLU A 153 12.68 9.61 3.05
CA GLU A 153 14.11 9.51 3.30
C GLU A 153 14.68 8.13 2.96
N LYS A 154 13.87 7.06 3.02
CA LYS A 154 14.27 5.69 2.70
C LYS A 154 14.55 5.50 1.21
N LEU A 155 13.90 6.27 0.34
CA LEU A 155 14.18 6.23 -1.12
C LEU A 155 15.61 6.66 -1.44
N ASN A 156 16.24 7.44 -0.55
CA ASN A 156 17.61 7.92 -0.71
C ASN A 156 18.61 7.13 0.14
N SER A 157 18.16 6.07 0.82
CA SER A 157 19.08 5.24 1.61
C SER A 157 19.81 4.25 0.71
N PRO A 158 21.04 3.83 1.07
CA PRO A 158 21.79 2.83 0.28
C PRO A 158 21.00 1.53 0.07
N GLN A 159 20.20 1.14 1.08
CA GLN A 159 19.37 -0.07 1.01
C GLN A 159 18.39 -0.06 -0.15
N ALA A 160 17.96 1.11 -0.63
CA ALA A 160 17.04 1.22 -1.77
C ALA A 160 17.58 0.58 -3.05
N THR A 161 18.90 0.40 -3.16
CA THR A 161 19.58 -0.22 -4.30
C THR A 161 20.10 -1.63 -4.03
N GLU A 162 19.94 -2.13 -2.80
CA GLU A 162 20.40 -3.46 -2.41
C GLU A 162 19.28 -4.48 -2.64
N SER A 163 19.61 -5.69 -3.11
CA SER A 163 18.64 -6.79 -3.14
C SER A 163 18.58 -7.46 -1.76
N ALA A 164 17.40 -8.00 -1.39
CA ALA A 164 17.17 -8.75 -0.16
C ALA A 164 17.99 -10.06 -0.17
N GLY A 165 19.28 -9.94 0.14
CA GLY A 165 20.25 -11.01 0.01
C GLY A 165 21.70 -10.54 0.02
N ALA A 166 21.96 -9.22 -0.05
CA ALA A 166 23.30 -8.66 0.04
C ALA A 166 23.90 -8.64 1.47
N ALA A 167 23.38 -9.46 2.39
CA ALA A 167 24.08 -9.80 3.61
C ALA A 167 24.98 -11.01 3.32
N ALA A 168 26.25 -10.72 2.98
CA ALA A 168 27.33 -11.71 2.98
C ALA A 168 27.92 -11.87 4.39
#